data_AF-A0A2W0BTR5-F1
#
_entry.id   AF-A0A2W0BTR5-F1
#
_cell.length_a   1.000
_cell.length_b   1.000
_cell.length_c   1.000
_cell.angle_alpha   90.00
_cell.angle_beta   90.00
_cell.angle_gamma   90.00
#
_symmetry.space_group_name_H-M   'P 1'
#
loop_
_entity.id
_entity.type
_entity.pdbx_description
1 polymer ?
#
loop_
_entity_poly.entity_id
_entity_poly.type
_entity_poly.pdbx_seq_one_letter_code
_entity_poly.pdbx_strand_id
1 'polypeptide(L)'
;MYTFLRDGEFVQVTVEDEKVSGFVSRFGERDSDRGVFLDQFFSKASLDGKRLSFTTKPIHGTWYEFSGVISRGEAKTPDKEGYWSIQGTLKQFDLDDNKNVSSKSREVNFKSFPQNLKDAESPKD
;
A
#
# COMPACT_ATOMS: atom_id res chain seq x y z
N MET A 1 -1.35 -7.85 4.36
CA MET A 1 -1.28 -6.38 4.42
C MET A 1 0.16 -5.98 4.71
N TYR A 2 0.60 -4.85 4.18
CA TYR A 2 1.91 -4.27 4.42
C TYR A 2 1.76 -2.80 4.83
N THR A 3 2.70 -2.27 5.60
CA THR A 3 2.76 -0.83 5.94
C THR A 3 2.81 0.03 4.69
N PHE A 4 2.42 1.30 4.82
CA PHE A 4 2.56 2.27 3.74
C PHE A 4 3.36 3.49 4.21
N LEU A 5 3.08 4.68 3.68
CA LEU A 5 3.94 5.86 3.83
C LEU A 5 3.91 6.46 5.23
N ARG A 6 2.77 6.39 5.91
CA ARG A 6 2.59 6.87 7.28
C ARG A 6 2.03 5.76 8.17
N ASP A 7 2.25 5.92 9.47
CA ASP A 7 1.67 5.02 10.47
C ASP A 7 0.14 4.99 10.36
N GLY A 8 -0.43 3.80 10.42
CA GLY A 8 -1.86 3.56 10.18
C GLY A 8 -2.25 3.38 8.71
N GLU A 9 -1.39 3.74 7.76
CA GLU A 9 -1.62 3.48 6.33
C GLU A 9 -1.08 2.11 5.93
N PHE A 10 -1.73 1.48 4.94
CA PHE A 10 -1.33 0.16 4.50
C PHE A 10 -1.66 -0.13 3.04
N VAL A 11 -0.95 -1.09 2.47
CA VAL A 11 -1.31 -1.72 1.19
C VAL A 11 -1.77 -3.15 1.42
N GLN A 12 -2.94 -3.48 0.86
CA GLN A 12 -3.40 -4.85 0.74
C GLN A 12 -3.09 -5.35 -0.67
N VAL A 13 -2.49 -6.53 -0.76
CA VAL A 13 -2.26 -7.24 -2.01
C VAL A 13 -2.86 -8.63 -1.84
N THR A 14 -3.76 -8.99 -2.74
CA THR A 14 -4.43 -10.29 -2.82
C THR A 14 -4.02 -10.95 -4.13
N VAL A 15 -3.67 -12.23 -4.08
CA VAL A 15 -3.32 -13.05 -5.25
C VAL A 15 -4.24 -14.26 -5.27
N GLU A 16 -5.09 -14.35 -6.28
CA GLU A 16 -6.07 -15.42 -6.48
C GLU A 16 -6.05 -15.80 -7.96
N ASP A 17 -5.89 -17.10 -8.27
CA ASP A 17 -5.90 -17.62 -9.65
C ASP A 17 -5.07 -16.78 -10.64
N GLU A 18 -3.81 -16.49 -10.28
CA GLU A 18 -2.86 -15.64 -11.04
C GLU A 18 -3.26 -14.16 -11.20
N LYS A 19 -4.41 -13.75 -10.67
CA LYS A 19 -4.87 -12.37 -10.67
C LYS A 19 -4.42 -11.66 -9.41
N VAL A 20 -3.85 -10.46 -9.60
CA VAL A 20 -3.49 -9.56 -8.50
C VAL A 20 -4.57 -8.51 -8.33
N SER A 21 -5.05 -8.35 -7.10
CA SER A 21 -5.97 -7.29 -6.70
C SER A 21 -5.55 -6.70 -5.36
N GLY A 22 -6.20 -5.61 -4.93
CA GLY A 22 -5.84 -4.93 -3.70
C GLY A 22 -6.20 -3.45 -3.72
N PHE A 23 -5.76 -2.77 -2.66
CA PHE A 23 -5.96 -1.34 -2.46
C PHE A 23 -4.87 -0.78 -1.54
N VAL A 24 -4.65 0.53 -1.66
CA VAL A 24 -3.90 1.33 -0.68
C VAL A 24 -4.90 2.04 0.21
N SER A 25 -4.78 1.89 1.51
CA SER A 25 -5.54 2.66 2.48
C SER A 25 -4.64 3.75 3.09
N ARG A 26 -5.02 5.01 2.89
CA ARG A 26 -4.23 6.19 3.29
C ARG A 26 -5.10 7.31 3.84
N PHE A 27 -4.51 8.22 4.62
CA PHE A 27 -5.23 9.44 5.02
C PHE A 27 -5.28 10.43 3.84
N GLY A 28 -6.43 11.06 3.62
CA GLY A 28 -6.54 12.21 2.74
C GLY A 28 -5.62 13.34 3.21
N GLU A 29 -4.99 14.02 2.26
CA GLU A 29 -4.06 15.13 2.51
C GLU A 29 -4.57 16.45 1.92
N ARG A 30 -5.63 16.42 1.10
CA ARG A 30 -6.21 17.61 0.51
C ARG A 30 -7.21 18.22 1.48
N ASP A 31 -7.48 19.50 1.32
CA ASP A 31 -8.43 20.20 2.20
C ASP A 31 -9.84 19.57 2.17
N SER A 32 -10.22 18.95 1.05
CA SER A 32 -11.49 18.24 0.90
C SER A 32 -11.59 16.92 1.64
N ASP A 33 -10.47 16.27 1.97
CA ASP A 33 -10.44 14.90 2.49
C ASP A 33 -9.46 14.72 3.67
N ARG A 34 -8.95 15.82 4.24
CA ARG A 34 -7.91 15.79 5.26
C ARG A 34 -8.32 14.93 6.45
N GLY A 35 -7.54 13.89 6.73
CA GLY A 35 -7.78 12.96 7.84
C GLY A 35 -8.85 11.90 7.59
N VAL A 36 -9.53 11.92 6.45
CA VAL A 36 -10.43 10.83 6.03
C VAL A 36 -9.59 9.64 5.60
N PHE A 37 -10.00 8.43 5.98
CA PHE A 37 -9.35 7.19 5.56
C PHE A 37 -9.91 6.79 4.19
N LEU A 38 -9.02 6.71 3.18
CA LEU A 38 -9.38 6.52 1.78
C LEU A 38 -8.84 5.19 1.27
N ASP A 39 -9.73 4.33 0.78
CA ASP A 39 -9.36 3.07 0.13
C ASP A 39 -9.22 3.25 -1.39
N GLN A 40 -7.98 3.31 -1.85
CA GLN A 40 -7.61 3.46 -3.25
C GLN A 40 -7.34 2.10 -3.90
N PHE A 41 -8.38 1.53 -4.51
CA PHE A 41 -8.30 0.24 -5.21
C PHE A 41 -7.35 0.23 -6.40
N PHE A 42 -6.73 -0.91 -6.68
CA PHE A 42 -5.92 -1.09 -7.87
C PHE A 42 -6.77 -0.99 -9.14
N SER A 43 -6.35 -0.14 -10.07
CA SER A 43 -6.86 -0.10 -11.44
C SER A 43 -6.16 -1.15 -12.32
N LYS A 44 -4.88 -1.41 -12.04
CA LYS A 44 -4.06 -2.45 -12.67
C LYS A 44 -3.09 -3.01 -11.64
N ALA A 45 -2.85 -4.31 -11.67
CA ALA A 45 -1.78 -4.93 -10.89
C ALA A 45 -1.28 -6.21 -11.58
N SER A 46 -0.02 -6.56 -11.33
CA SER A 46 0.57 -7.81 -11.81
C SER A 46 1.64 -8.32 -10.85
N LEU A 47 1.81 -9.63 -10.82
CA LEU A 47 2.87 -10.32 -10.08
C LEU A 47 3.52 -11.32 -11.04
N ASP A 48 4.76 -11.04 -11.43
CA ASP A 48 5.58 -11.93 -12.25
C ASP A 48 6.72 -12.51 -11.39
N GLY A 49 6.52 -13.74 -10.92
CA GLY A 49 7.36 -14.36 -9.90
C GLY A 49 7.36 -13.56 -8.60
N LYS A 50 8.38 -12.72 -8.40
CA LYS A 50 8.49 -11.82 -7.23
C LYS A 50 8.28 -10.35 -7.58
N ARG A 51 8.18 -10.00 -8.87
CA ARG A 51 8.05 -8.61 -9.33
C ARG A 51 6.60 -8.18 -9.22
N LEU A 52 6.32 -7.27 -8.29
CA LEU A 52 5.01 -6.69 -8.10
C LEU A 52 4.95 -5.32 -8.78
N SER A 53 3.89 -5.08 -9.53
CA SER A 53 3.53 -3.73 -9.97
C SER A 53 2.06 -3.47 -9.74
N PHE A 54 1.70 -2.24 -9.39
CA PHE A 54 0.32 -1.81 -9.30
C PHE A 54 0.15 -0.34 -9.64
N THR A 55 -1.06 0.01 -10.07
CA THR A 55 -1.54 1.38 -10.24
C THR A 55 -2.86 1.49 -9.49
N THR A 56 -3.06 2.54 -8.69
CA THR A 56 -4.34 2.78 -8.01
C THR A 56 -5.31 3.56 -8.89
N LYS A 57 -6.61 3.51 -8.57
CA LYS A 57 -7.58 4.45 -9.11
C LYS A 57 -7.36 5.83 -8.48
N PRO A 58 -7.53 6.92 -9.24
CA PRO A 58 -7.44 8.26 -8.67
C PRO A 58 -8.59 8.51 -7.70
N ILE A 59 -8.26 9.03 -6.51
CA ILE A 59 -9.22 9.59 -5.56
C ILE A 59 -8.82 11.03 -5.28
N HIS A 60 -9.76 11.96 -5.47
CA HIS A 60 -9.54 13.41 -5.34
C HIS A 60 -8.30 13.92 -6.09
N GLY A 61 -7.98 13.31 -7.24
CA GLY A 61 -6.84 13.71 -8.07
C GLY A 61 -5.50 13.10 -7.66
N THR A 62 -5.43 12.26 -6.63
CA THR A 62 -4.20 11.57 -6.22
C THR A 62 -4.27 10.08 -6.59
N TRP A 63 -3.21 9.55 -7.21
CA TRP A 63 -3.03 8.11 -7.46
C TRP A 63 -1.56 7.69 -7.34
N TYR A 64 -1.35 6.38 -7.31
CA TYR A 64 -0.03 5.77 -7.15
C TYR A 64 0.28 4.80 -8.27
N GLU A 65 1.55 4.76 -8.65
CA GLU A 65 2.17 3.68 -9.39
C GLU A 65 3.31 3.10 -8.58
N PHE A 66 3.38 1.78 -8.50
CA PHE A 66 4.44 1.07 -7.81
C PHE A 66 5.07 0.03 -8.74
N SER A 67 6.39 -0.09 -8.64
CA SER A 67 7.15 -1.19 -9.24
C SER A 67 8.24 -1.64 -8.28
N GLY A 68 8.28 -2.93 -8.00
CA GLY A 68 9.24 -3.47 -7.05
C GLY A 68 9.18 -4.99 -6.93
N VAL A 69 9.71 -5.49 -5.82
CA VAL A 69 9.85 -6.92 -5.56
C VAL A 69 9.36 -7.28 -4.17
N ILE A 70 8.71 -8.45 -4.07
CA ILE A 70 8.37 -9.10 -2.81
C ILE A 70 9.56 -9.96 -2.39
N SER A 71 10.09 -9.71 -1.20
CA SER A 71 11.28 -10.38 -0.67
C SER A 71 11.10 -10.73 0.80
N ARG A 72 12.02 -11.57 1.31
CA ARG A 72 12.08 -11.88 2.73
C ARG A 72 12.54 -10.63 3.48
N GLY A 73 11.79 -10.24 4.51
CA GLY A 73 12.17 -9.11 5.34
C GLY A 73 13.08 -9.50 6.50
N GLU A 74 13.36 -8.53 7.38
CA GLU A 74 14.31 -8.66 8.49
C GLU A 74 13.78 -9.54 9.64
N ALA A 75 12.45 -9.71 9.73
CA ALA A 75 11.86 -10.47 10.82
C ALA A 75 12.01 -11.97 10.60
N LYS A 76 12.40 -12.67 11.68
CA LYS A 76 12.65 -14.12 11.64
C LYS A 76 11.38 -14.95 11.59
N THR A 77 10.26 -14.43 12.07
CA THR A 77 9.01 -15.19 12.28
C THR A 77 7.77 -14.41 11.81
N PRO A 78 6.71 -15.08 11.31
CA PRO A 78 5.53 -14.42 10.73
C PRO A 78 4.67 -13.61 11.71
N ASP A 79 4.83 -13.82 13.02
CA ASP A 79 4.22 -13.06 14.11
C ASP A 79 4.88 -11.70 14.35
N LYS A 80 5.96 -11.39 13.63
CA LYS A 80 6.65 -10.10 13.72
C LYS A 80 6.46 -9.29 12.45
N GLU A 81 6.31 -7.98 12.62
CA GLU A 81 6.25 -7.06 11.49
C GLU A 81 7.53 -7.18 10.65
N GLY A 82 7.37 -7.16 9.33
CA GLY A 82 8.49 -7.21 8.40
C GLY A 82 9.03 -8.62 8.16
N TYR A 83 8.22 -9.66 8.40
CA TYR A 83 8.54 -11.02 7.95
C TYR A 83 8.64 -11.11 6.43
N TRP A 84 7.72 -10.44 5.72
CA TRP A 84 7.83 -10.13 4.30
C TRP A 84 8.04 -8.64 4.10
N SER A 85 8.67 -8.29 2.99
CA SER A 85 8.97 -6.92 2.60
C SER A 85 8.65 -6.73 1.13
N ILE A 86 8.06 -5.58 0.78
CA ILE A 86 7.88 -5.15 -0.61
C ILE A 86 8.74 -3.91 -0.80
N GLN A 87 9.76 -4.02 -1.64
CA GLN A 87 10.75 -2.97 -1.88
C GLN A 87 10.70 -2.51 -3.31
N GLY A 88 10.81 -1.21 -3.54
CA GLY A 88 10.91 -0.64 -4.87
C GLY A 88 10.55 0.83 -4.92
N THR A 89 10.16 1.30 -6.09
CA THR A 89 9.84 2.70 -6.34
C THR A 89 8.34 2.91 -6.30
N LEU A 90 7.89 3.85 -5.46
CA LEU A 90 6.53 4.36 -5.45
C LEU A 90 6.51 5.76 -6.07
N LYS A 91 5.70 5.94 -7.11
CA LYS A 91 5.43 7.22 -7.75
C LYS A 91 4.01 7.67 -7.38
N GLN A 92 3.92 8.80 -6.69
CA GLN A 92 2.67 9.50 -6.44
C GLN A 92 2.44 10.49 -7.57
N PHE A 93 1.19 10.59 -8.02
CA PHE A 93 0.75 11.61 -8.94
C PHE A 93 -0.37 12.42 -8.31
N ASP A 94 -0.38 13.71 -8.63
CA ASP A 94 -1.37 14.66 -8.14
C ASP A 94 -1.85 15.54 -9.29
N LEU A 95 -3.16 15.52 -9.54
CA LEU A 95 -3.87 16.43 -10.43
C LEU A 95 -4.30 17.67 -9.64
N ASP A 96 -3.82 18.85 -10.04
CA ASP A 96 -4.25 20.12 -9.45
C ASP A 96 -5.56 20.65 -10.06
N ASP A 97 -6.10 21.73 -9.49
CA ASP A 97 -7.35 22.36 -9.97
C ASP A 97 -7.21 22.95 -11.40
N ASN A 98 -5.97 23.22 -11.82
CA ASN A 98 -5.64 23.70 -13.17
C ASN A 98 -5.46 22.55 -14.17
N LYS A 99 -5.77 21.31 -13.77
CA LYS A 99 -5.61 20.08 -14.55
C LYS A 99 -4.15 19.74 -14.90
N ASN A 100 -3.18 20.31 -14.20
CA ASN A 100 -1.79 19.90 -14.31
C ASN A 100 -1.55 18.66 -13.48
N VAL A 101 -0.77 17.74 -14.03
CA VAL A 101 -0.31 16.55 -13.32
C VAL A 101 1.11 16.80 -12.84
N SER A 102 1.31 16.68 -11.52
CA SER A 102 2.63 16.61 -10.90
C SER A 102 2.91 15.18 -10.44
N SER A 103 4.17 14.82 -10.27
CA SER A 103 4.54 13.51 -9.72
C SER A 103 5.75 13.57 -8.82
N LYS A 104 5.78 12.69 -7.81
CA LYS A 104 6.87 12.53 -6.85
C LYS A 104 7.19 11.04 -6.72
N SER A 105 8.44 10.68 -6.97
CA SER A 105 8.94 9.31 -6.80
C SER A 105 9.73 9.19 -5.51
N ARG A 106 9.62 8.03 -4.84
CA ARG A 106 10.45 7.67 -3.68
C ARG A 106 10.71 6.17 -3.65
N GLU A 107 11.85 5.79 -3.10
CA GLU A 107 12.09 4.40 -2.71
C GLU A 107 11.30 4.08 -1.43
N VAL A 108 10.72 2.89 -1.38
CA VAL A 108 9.89 2.42 -0.27
C VAL A 108 10.27 1.00 0.15
N ASN A 109 9.97 0.68 1.40
CA ASN A 109 10.02 -0.65 1.96
C ASN A 109 8.76 -0.87 2.81
N PHE A 110 7.76 -1.54 2.22
CA PHE A 110 6.52 -1.89 2.90
C PHE A 110 6.72 -3.20 3.67
N LYS A 111 6.49 -3.17 4.98
CA LYS A 111 6.71 -4.31 5.88
C LYS A 111 5.40 -5.03 6.12
N SER A 112 5.39 -6.36 6.04
CA SER A 112 4.18 -7.12 6.32
C SER A 112 3.76 -6.96 7.77
N PHE A 113 2.47 -6.77 8.03
CA PHE A 113 1.96 -6.88 9.40
C PHE A 113 2.09 -8.33 9.94
N PRO A 114 2.15 -8.50 11.27
CA PRO A 114 2.06 -9.80 11.93
C PRO A 114 0.87 -10.65 11.43
N GLN A 115 1.11 -11.90 11.04
CA GLN A 115 0.05 -12.78 10.53
C GLN A 115 -0.73 -13.52 11.63
N ASN A 116 -0.15 -13.61 12.82
CA ASN A 116 -0.81 -14.19 13.99
C ASN A 116 -1.15 -13.09 15.00
N LEU A 117 -2.14 -12.26 14.67
CA LEU A 117 -2.90 -11.53 15.69
C LEU A 117 -3.92 -12.50 16.30
N LYS A 118 -3.45 -13.60 16.89
CA LYS A 118 -4.27 -14.27 17.91
C LYS A 118 -4.14 -13.40 19.15
N ASP A 119 -5.25 -12.73 19.47
CA ASP A 119 -5.47 -11.97 20.69
C ASP A 119 -4.81 -10.57 20.74
N ALA A 120 -5.21 -9.68 19.82
CA ALA A 120 -5.49 -8.33 20.30
C ALA A 120 -6.77 -8.45 21.15
N GLU A 121 -6.58 -8.70 22.46
CA GLU A 121 -7.66 -8.76 23.44
C GLU A 121 -8.63 -7.60 23.19
N SER A 122 -9.85 -7.94 22.78
CA SER A 122 -10.98 -7.03 22.96
C SER A 122 -11.04 -6.72 24.46
N PRO A 123 -11.14 -5.45 24.88
CA PRO A 123 -11.43 -5.16 26.27
C PRO A 123 -12.74 -5.87 26.60
N LYS A 124 -12.69 -6.81 27.54
CA LYS A 124 -13.91 -7.37 28.12
C LYS A 124 -14.47 -6.29 29.03
N ASP A 125 -15.55 -5.64 28.61
CA ASP A 125 -16.46 -4.93 29.50
C ASP A 125 -17.30 -5.93 30.30
#